data_AF-A0A838F1N5-F1
#
_entry.id   AF-A0A838F1N5-F1
#
_cell.length_a   1.000
_cell.length_b   1.000
_cell.length_c   1.000
_cell.angle_alpha   90.00
_cell.angle_beta   90.00
_cell.angle_gamma   90.00
#
_symmetry.space_group_name_H-M   'P 1'
#
loop_
_entity.id
_entity.type
_entity.pdbx_description
1 polymer ?
#
loop_
_entity_poly.entity_id
_entity_poly.type
_entity_poly.pdbx_seq_one_letter_code
_entity_poly.pdbx_strand_id
1 'polypeptide(L)'
;MRRFEYEFDLRFNDRIISKIVIDQHYKKSHPEMSDELILELVKSLNSDKADFESEKGDFEYFKKDPLLYNDRTYRLVFLIHKWENYLGVINAFRVK
;
A
#
# COMPACT_ATOMS: atom_id res chain seq x y z
N MET A 1 0.76 -4.66 -17.35
CA MET A 1 1.19 -5.20 -16.03
C MET A 1 -0.04 -5.81 -15.38
N ARG A 2 0.11 -6.92 -14.66
CA ARG A 2 -1.03 -7.61 -14.02
C ARG A 2 -1.33 -6.90 -12.70
N ARG A 3 -2.61 -6.69 -12.41
CA ARG A 3 -3.10 -6.13 -11.14
C ARG A 3 -4.10 -7.11 -10.56
N PHE A 4 -4.09 -7.22 -9.25
CA PHE A 4 -5.08 -8.00 -8.51
C PHE A 4 -5.81 -7.10 -7.51
N GLU A 5 -7.08 -7.41 -7.30
CA GLU A 5 -7.97 -6.65 -6.44
C GLU A 5 -8.40 -7.54 -5.27
N TYR A 6 -8.41 -6.96 -4.08
CA TYR A 6 -8.76 -7.63 -2.83
C TYR A 6 -9.77 -6.77 -2.08
N GLU A 7 -10.86 -7.38 -1.63
CA GLU A 7 -11.74 -6.76 -0.65
C GLU A 7 -10.99 -6.60 0.66
N PHE A 8 -11.16 -5.45 1.30
CA PHE A 8 -10.39 -5.10 2.49
C PHE A 8 -11.13 -4.04 3.29
N ASP A 9 -11.08 -4.11 4.62
CA ASP A 9 -11.62 -3.05 5.47
C ASP A 9 -10.47 -2.35 6.18
N LEU A 10 -10.21 -1.11 5.77
CA LEU A 10 -9.12 -0.30 6.27
C LEU A 10 -9.60 1.13 6.49
N ARG A 11 -9.27 1.70 7.65
CA ARG A 11 -9.35 3.13 7.89
C ARG A 11 -7.96 3.75 7.75
N PHE A 12 -7.78 4.69 6.84
CA PHE A 12 -6.51 5.43 6.68
C PHE A 12 -6.79 6.89 6.35
N ASN A 13 -6.11 7.83 7.01
CA ASN A 13 -6.40 9.28 6.88
C ASN A 13 -7.89 9.62 7.06
N ASP A 14 -8.56 8.97 8.02
CA ASP A 14 -10.00 9.07 8.29
C ASP A 14 -10.91 8.65 7.12
N ARG A 15 -10.37 8.04 6.06
CA ARG A 15 -11.12 7.46 4.93
C ARG A 15 -11.33 5.98 5.13
N ILE A 16 -12.46 5.48 4.64
CA ILE A 16 -12.73 4.03 4.56
C ILE A 16 -12.25 3.56 3.19
N ILE A 17 -11.34 2.60 3.20
CA ILE A 17 -10.84 1.91 2.01
C ILE A 17 -11.45 0.52 2.03
N SER A 18 -12.26 0.22 1.00
CA SER A 18 -12.95 -1.07 0.86
C SER A 18 -12.22 -2.04 -0.09
N LYS A 19 -11.16 -1.57 -0.76
CA LYS A 19 -10.47 -2.31 -1.81
C LYS A 19 -8.98 -2.00 -1.87
N ILE A 20 -8.16 -3.05 -1.98
CA ILE A 20 -6.73 -2.93 -2.28
C ILE A 20 -6.46 -3.43 -3.68
N VAL A 21 -5.73 -2.64 -4.48
CA VAL A 21 -5.28 -3.01 -5.82
C VAL A 21 -3.76 -3.14 -5.81
N ILE A 22 -3.22 -4.35 -6.04
CA ILE A 22 -1.78 -4.58 -5.99
C ILE A 22 -1.22 -4.71 -7.40
N ASP A 23 -0.30 -3.80 -7.76
CA ASP A 23 0.47 -3.95 -9.00
C ASP A 23 1.60 -4.97 -8.81
N GLN A 24 1.64 -5.97 -9.70
CA GLN A 24 2.61 -7.06 -9.67
C GLN A 24 4.04 -6.63 -10.10
N HIS A 25 4.31 -5.32 -10.22
CA HIS A 25 5.66 -4.79 -10.55
C HIS A 25 6.74 -5.34 -9.62
N TYR A 26 6.42 -5.44 -8.32
CA TYR A 26 7.38 -5.83 -7.29
C TYR A 26 8.03 -7.18 -7.60
N LYS A 27 7.34 -8.12 -8.27
CA LYS A 27 7.87 -9.46 -8.60
C LYS A 27 9.15 -9.42 -9.44
N LYS A 28 9.40 -8.34 -10.17
CA LYS A 28 10.61 -8.19 -10.99
C LYS A 28 11.86 -7.92 -10.17
N SER A 29 11.74 -7.16 -9.08
CA SER A 29 12.87 -6.66 -8.29
C SER A 29 12.89 -7.19 -6.86
N HIS A 30 11.74 -7.65 -6.38
CA HIS A 30 11.47 -8.08 -5.01
C HIS A 30 10.69 -9.40 -5.02
N PRO A 31 11.27 -10.50 -5.55
CA PRO A 31 10.61 -11.81 -5.60
C PRO A 31 10.30 -12.39 -4.22
N GLU A 32 10.91 -11.86 -3.16
CA GLU A 32 10.62 -12.20 -1.75
C GLU A 32 9.29 -11.65 -1.24
N MET A 33 8.67 -10.72 -1.98
CA MET A 33 7.37 -10.15 -1.64
C MET A 33 6.25 -11.01 -2.23
N SER A 34 5.10 -11.00 -1.57
CA SER A 34 3.87 -11.66 -2.04
C SER A 34 2.67 -10.75 -1.79
N ASP A 35 1.55 -11.02 -2.47
CA ASP A 35 0.33 -10.24 -2.26
C ASP A 35 -0.15 -10.39 -0.81
N GLU A 36 -0.04 -11.59 -0.24
CA GLU A 36 -0.39 -11.87 1.17
C GLU A 36 0.45 -11.03 2.13
N LEU A 37 1.77 -10.96 1.92
CA LEU A 37 2.63 -10.12 2.74
C LEU A 37 2.26 -8.64 2.57
N ILE A 38 2.02 -8.18 1.35
CA ILE A 38 1.62 -6.80 1.08
C ILE A 38 0.31 -6.45 1.78
N LEU A 39 -0.67 -7.35 1.79
CA LEU A 39 -1.94 -7.15 2.50
C LEU A 39 -1.73 -7.04 4.01
N GLU A 40 -0.82 -7.82 4.61
CA GLU A 40 -0.46 -7.67 6.02
C GLU A 40 0.24 -6.33 6.31
N LEU A 41 1.10 -5.85 5.40
CA LEU A 41 1.70 -4.51 5.52
C LEU A 41 0.65 -3.40 5.39
N VAL A 42 -0.32 -3.54 4.48
CA VAL A 42 -1.44 -2.61 4.33
C VAL A 42 -2.32 -2.61 5.58
N LYS A 43 -2.53 -3.77 6.20
CA LYS A 43 -3.29 -3.90 7.44
C LYS A 43 -2.70 -3.08 8.59
N SER A 44 -1.37 -2.96 8.65
CA SER A 44 -0.71 -2.16 9.68
C SER A 44 -0.93 -0.66 9.52
N LEU A 45 -1.48 -0.20 8.38
CA LEU A 45 -1.89 1.19 8.17
C LEU A 45 -3.23 1.51 8.84
N ASN A 46 -3.92 0.52 9.43
CA ASN A 46 -5.26 0.74 9.95
C ASN A 46 -5.26 1.75 11.11
N SER A 47 -6.12 2.75 10.99
CA SER A 47 -6.20 3.95 11.84
C SER A 47 -4.95 4.84 11.84
N ASP A 48 -3.99 4.59 10.94
CA ASP A 48 -2.80 5.42 10.76
C ASP A 48 -3.13 6.70 9.96
N LYS A 49 -2.28 7.71 10.11
CA LYS A 49 -2.32 8.96 9.35
C LYS A 49 -0.96 9.28 8.75
N ALA A 50 -0.98 9.91 7.59
CA ALA A 50 0.21 10.39 6.91
C ALA A 50 -0.12 11.52 5.94
N ASP A 51 0.82 12.44 5.78
CA ASP A 51 0.79 13.35 4.65
C ASP A 51 1.14 12.60 3.37
N PHE A 52 0.51 12.98 2.25
CA PHE A 52 0.92 12.47 0.95
C PHE A 52 2.23 13.15 0.52
N GLU A 53 3.08 12.39 -0.16
CA GLU A 53 4.36 12.88 -0.69
C GLU A 53 4.14 13.71 -1.96
N SER A 54 3.12 13.36 -2.74
CA SER A 54 2.77 14.08 -3.96
C SER A 54 1.34 13.80 -4.36
N GLU A 55 0.79 14.69 -5.18
CA GLU A 55 -0.54 14.55 -5.76
C GLU A 55 -0.45 14.64 -7.28
N LYS A 56 -1.20 13.81 -8.00
CA LYS A 56 -1.31 13.86 -9.46
C LYS A 56 -2.74 13.57 -9.90
N GLY A 57 -3.46 14.61 -10.28
CA GLY A 57 -4.87 14.52 -10.65
C GLY A 57 -5.71 14.07 -9.45
N ASP A 58 -6.42 12.96 -9.61
CA ASP A 58 -7.29 12.39 -8.57
C ASP A 58 -6.57 11.42 -7.63
N PHE A 59 -5.24 11.34 -7.71
CA PHE A 59 -4.42 10.43 -6.93
C PHE A 59 -3.50 11.14 -5.95
N GLU A 60 -3.55 10.71 -4.70
CA GLU A 60 -2.61 11.07 -3.64
C GLU A 60 -1.62 9.92 -3.44
N TYR A 61 -0.32 10.22 -3.44
CA TYR A 61 0.75 9.24 -3.33
C TYR A 61 1.37 9.27 -1.94
N PHE A 62 1.53 8.10 -1.34
CA PHE A 62 2.04 7.91 0.01
C PHE A 62 3.23 6.98 0.02
N LYS A 63 4.06 7.16 1.04
CA LYS A 63 5.20 6.30 1.35
C LYS A 63 5.22 6.07 2.85
N LYS A 64 5.22 4.80 3.27
CA LYS A 64 5.45 4.40 4.66
C LYS A 64 6.77 3.65 4.74
N ASP A 65 7.70 4.24 5.47
CA ASP A 65 9.04 3.74 5.73
C ASP A 65 9.62 4.43 6.97
N PRO A 66 10.00 3.68 8.03
CA PRO A 66 9.93 2.23 8.13
C PRO A 66 8.52 1.71 8.42
N LEU A 67 8.21 0.52 7.88
CA LEU A 67 7.04 -0.28 8.27
C LEU A 67 7.53 -1.61 8.84
N LEU A 68 7.25 -1.86 10.12
CA LEU A 68 7.76 -3.03 10.85
C LEU A 68 6.76 -4.18 10.79
N TYR A 69 7.24 -5.36 10.39
CA TYR A 69 6.46 -6.60 10.39
C TYR A 69 7.39 -7.80 10.59
N ASN A 70 7.11 -8.65 11.59
CA ASN A 70 7.91 -9.84 11.94
C ASN A 70 9.42 -9.56 12.02
N ASP A 71 9.83 -8.54 12.78
CA ASP A 71 11.23 -8.11 12.97
C ASP A 71 11.97 -7.71 11.69
N ARG A 72 11.22 -7.36 10.64
CA ARG A 72 11.74 -6.88 9.37
C ARG A 72 11.16 -5.52 9.07
N THR A 73 11.99 -4.70 8.44
CA THR A 73 11.60 -3.37 7.97
C THR A 73 11.22 -3.44 6.51
N TYR A 74 10.11 -2.79 6.16
CA TYR A 74 9.58 -2.71 4.81
C TYR A 74 9.34 -1.25 4.43
N ARG A 75 9.37 -1.00 3.13
CA ARG A 75 8.87 0.22 2.52
C ARG A 75 7.64 -0.12 1.69
N LEU A 76 6.56 0.61 1.94
CA LEU A 76 5.32 0.52 1.17
C LEU A 76 5.09 1.83 0.42
N VAL A 77 4.93 1.75 -0.90
CA VAL A 77 4.60 2.88 -1.76
C VAL A 77 3.23 2.62 -2.36
N PHE A 78 2.30 3.51 -2.07
CA PHE A 78 0.90 3.34 -2.44
C PHE A 78 0.26 4.66 -2.84
N LEU A 79 -0.91 4.58 -3.46
CA LEU A 79 -1.74 5.72 -3.79
C LEU A 79 -3.17 5.48 -3.32
N ILE A 80 -3.90 6.57 -3.11
CA ILE A 80 -5.33 6.55 -2.82
C ILE A 80 -6.01 7.47 -3.82
N HIS A 81 -7.14 7.01 -4.37
CA HIS A 81 -7.99 7.85 -5.20
C HIS A 81 -8.84 8.77 -4.33
N LYS A 82 -8.95 10.05 -4.67
CA LYS A 82 -9.68 11.04 -3.85
C LYS A 82 -11.19 10.76 -3.77
N TRP A 83 -11.74 10.17 -4.82
CA TRP A 83 -13.19 9.98 -4.98
C TRP A 83 -13.64 8.53 -4.90
N GLU A 84 -12.71 7.57 -4.84
CA GLU A 84 -13.00 6.13 -4.79
C GLU A 84 -12.35 5.51 -3.57
N ASN A 85 -13.01 4.53 -2.97
CA ASN A 85 -12.58 3.89 -1.73
C ASN A 85 -11.58 2.75 -2.00
N TYR A 86 -10.51 3.01 -2.75
CA TYR A 86 -9.45 2.03 -2.97
C TYR A 86 -8.05 2.59 -2.72
N LEU A 87 -7.16 1.69 -2.31
CA LEU A 87 -5.73 1.93 -2.16
C LEU A 87 -4.99 1.06 -3.18
N GLY A 88 -4.20 1.72 -4.03
CA GLY A 88 -3.34 1.07 -5.01
C GLY A 88 -1.93 0.90 -4.47
N VAL A 89 -1.45 -0.33 -4.32
CA VAL A 89 -0.04 -0.60 -3.99
C VAL A 89 0.78 -0.57 -5.28
N ILE A 90 1.71 0.39 -5.35
CA ILE A 90 2.56 0.63 -6.51
C ILE A 90 3.83 -0.22 -6.39
N ASN A 91 4.42 -0.25 -5.20
CA ASN A 91 5.59 -1.05 -4.91
C ASN A 91 5.66 -1.36 -3.41
N ALA A 92 6.26 -2.50 -3.07
CA ALA A 92 6.53 -2.88 -1.70
C ALA A 92 7.82 -3.71 -1.68
N PHE A 93 8.68 -3.48 -0.70
CA PHE A 93 9.94 -4.21 -0.58
C PHE A 93 10.54 -4.14 0.83
N ARG A 94 11.42 -5.09 1.14
CA ARG A 94 12.15 -5.12 2.41
C ARG A 94 13.32 -4.12 2.39
N VAL A 95 13.46 -3.33 3.45
CA VAL A 95 14.60 -2.45 3.69
C VAL A 95 15.65 -3.25 4.48
N LYS A 96 16.93 -3.18 4.05
CA LYS A 96 18.05 -3.85 4.72
C LYS A 96 18.49 -3.11 5.97
#